data_AF-A0A945BN44-F1
#
_entry.id   AF-A0A945BN44-F1
#
_cell.length_a   1.000
_cell.length_b   1.000
_cell.length_c   1.000
_cell.angle_alpha   90.00
_cell.angle_beta   90.00
_cell.angle_gamma   90.00
#
_symmetry.space_group_name_H-M   'P 1'
#
loop_
_entity.id
_entity.type
_entity.pdbx_description
1 polymer ?
#
loop_
_entity_poly.entity_id
_entity_poly.type
_entity_poly.pdbx_seq_one_letter_code
_entity_poly.pdbx_strand_id
1 'polypeptide(L)'
;WVSPVELRLPQLRGLAKPYSIELDFGPLAADAPLALAMTGWLHFGGGMANIAASHHADLPFPFPTLEAQAADGTWRNIDVTVGAPVGKTKTIVVDLADKLPSGAKRLRLSMAFEIHWNRIALFEKTALPSVATMHPTTTDLHWHGYGAIEELPSHLPLTPIHDQTGDTPNWRITPSGWVTRYGDVDELVAAKDNRLALIAAGDELTLDFAAAKMPLQRPNTTRQFFLFTSGWDKDADFHVAQGWTVEPLPWHGMDTQRYGREPRPKLDDGWIKKYNTRWVGPRPLHKLNKLTISK
;
A
#
# COMPACT_ATOMS: atom_id res chain seq x y z
N TRP A 1 20.22 -2.39 6.41
CA TRP A 1 18.96 -1.77 6.88
C TRP A 1 19.28 -0.79 8.00
N VAL A 2 18.63 0.37 8.02
CA VAL A 2 18.58 1.26 9.18
C VAL A 2 17.25 1.00 9.89
N SER A 3 17.32 0.66 11.18
CA SER A 3 16.19 0.28 12.02
C SER A 3 16.11 1.21 13.22
N PRO A 4 14.94 1.34 13.90
CA PRO A 4 14.88 2.03 15.18
C PRO A 4 15.82 1.39 16.21
N VAL A 5 16.38 2.23 17.10
CA VAL A 5 17.29 1.79 18.16
C VAL A 5 16.53 1.11 19.30
N GLU A 6 15.33 1.61 19.62
CA GLU A 6 14.51 1.10 20.72
C GLU A 6 13.03 1.08 20.31
N LEU A 7 12.40 -0.09 20.44
CA LEU A 7 10.98 -0.29 20.18
C LEU A 7 10.14 0.09 21.40
N ARG A 8 8.86 0.41 21.17
CA ARG A 8 7.89 0.54 22.26
C ARG A 8 7.47 -0.84 22.78
N LEU A 9 6.71 -0.84 23.88
CA LEU A 9 6.15 -2.05 24.48
C LEU A 9 5.27 -2.80 23.47
N PRO A 10 5.08 -4.13 23.62
CA PRO A 10 4.36 -4.96 22.64
C PRO A 10 2.96 -4.49 22.25
N GLN A 11 2.23 -3.83 23.17
CA GLN A 11 0.90 -3.26 22.93
C GLN A 11 0.92 -2.09 21.92
N LEU A 12 2.08 -1.48 21.72
CA LEU A 12 2.35 -0.39 20.79
C LEU A 12 3.21 -0.89 19.62
N ARG A 13 3.02 -2.15 19.20
CA ARG A 13 3.69 -2.75 18.05
C ARG A 13 3.67 -1.79 16.86
N GLY A 14 4.77 -1.70 16.13
CA GLY A 14 4.90 -0.79 15.01
C GLY A 14 5.28 0.64 15.40
N LEU A 15 5.42 0.94 16.70
CA LEU A 15 5.98 2.18 17.22
C LEU A 15 7.36 1.95 17.85
N ALA A 16 8.19 2.99 17.76
CA ALA A 16 9.51 3.08 18.35
C ALA A 16 9.61 4.27 19.31
N LYS A 17 10.69 4.37 20.06
CA LYS A 17 11.08 5.68 20.63
C LYS A 17 11.49 6.62 19.48
N PRO A 18 11.31 7.95 19.62
CA PRO A 18 11.72 8.90 18.60
C PRO A 18 13.18 8.71 18.20
N TYR A 19 13.43 8.70 16.89
CA TYR A 19 14.76 8.56 16.31
C TYR A 19 14.86 9.36 15.01
N SER A 20 16.10 9.67 14.63
CA SER A 20 16.40 10.43 13.42
C SER A 20 17.51 9.77 12.62
N ILE A 21 17.45 9.93 11.31
CA ILE A 21 18.50 9.55 10.37
C ILE A 21 19.01 10.84 9.74
N GLU A 22 20.30 11.13 9.94
CA GLU A 22 20.97 12.20 9.21
C GLU A 22 21.53 11.66 7.90
N LEU A 23 21.23 12.35 6.82
CA LEU A 23 21.58 12.00 5.45
C LEU A 23 22.56 13.06 4.93
N ASP A 24 23.77 12.64 4.61
CA ASP A 24 24.81 13.47 4.01
C ASP A 24 25.05 13.00 2.57
N PHE A 25 24.56 13.78 1.61
CA PHE A 25 24.76 13.54 0.18
C PHE A 25 25.86 14.45 -0.40
N GLY A 26 26.57 15.20 0.45
CA GLY A 26 27.36 16.36 0.03
C GLY A 26 26.47 17.60 -0.21
N PRO A 27 27.00 18.63 -0.90
CA PRO A 27 26.26 19.86 -1.19
C PRO A 27 24.96 19.59 -1.94
N LEU A 28 23.84 20.14 -1.45
CA LEU A 28 22.54 20.02 -2.09
C LEU A 28 22.29 21.24 -2.99
N ALA A 29 22.14 21.02 -4.29
CA ALA A 29 21.75 22.06 -5.25
C ALA A 29 20.26 22.41 -5.05
N ALA A 30 19.99 23.47 -4.29
CA ALA A 30 18.61 23.87 -3.93
C ALA A 30 17.77 24.32 -5.14
N ASP A 31 18.42 24.68 -6.24
CA ASP A 31 17.85 25.05 -7.53
C ASP A 31 17.63 23.86 -8.48
N ALA A 32 18.20 22.69 -8.15
CA ALA A 32 17.97 21.47 -8.91
C ALA A 32 16.63 20.83 -8.53
N PRO A 33 15.92 20.17 -9.46
CA PRO A 33 14.65 19.52 -9.18
C PRO A 33 14.88 18.18 -8.45
N LEU A 34 15.33 18.24 -7.20
CA LEU A 34 15.71 17.08 -6.40
C LEU A 34 14.51 16.27 -5.91
N ALA A 35 14.71 14.98 -5.67
CA ALA A 35 13.77 14.09 -5.02
C ALA A 35 14.51 13.02 -4.19
N LEU A 36 13.94 12.66 -3.05
CA LEU A 36 14.37 11.46 -2.32
C LEU A 36 13.56 10.26 -2.78
N ALA A 37 14.23 9.16 -3.10
CA ALA A 37 13.60 7.85 -3.25
C ALA A 37 14.04 6.96 -2.08
N MET A 38 13.07 6.51 -1.30
CA MET A 38 13.31 5.79 -0.05
C MET A 38 12.59 4.46 -0.06
N THR A 39 13.36 3.38 -0.07
CA THR A 39 12.89 2.01 -0.03
C THR A 39 12.99 1.47 1.39
N GLY A 40 11.86 1.03 1.95
CA GLY A 40 11.79 0.49 3.30
C GLY A 40 10.51 -0.29 3.51
N TRP A 41 10.27 -0.71 4.75
CA TRP A 41 8.99 -1.26 5.19
C TRP A 41 8.68 -0.84 6.62
N LEU A 42 7.40 -0.67 6.91
CA LEU A 42 6.85 -0.40 8.23
C LEU A 42 6.34 -1.70 8.84
N HIS A 43 6.81 -2.03 10.04
CA HIS A 43 6.17 -3.06 10.84
C HIS A 43 4.83 -2.52 11.36
N PHE A 44 3.72 -3.05 10.86
CA PHE A 44 2.41 -2.47 11.10
C PHE A 44 1.84 -2.85 12.48
N GLY A 45 1.32 -1.86 13.23
CA GLY A 45 0.72 -2.05 14.56
C GLY A 45 -0.76 -2.47 14.57
N GLY A 46 -1.48 -2.28 13.46
CA GLY A 46 -2.91 -2.61 13.35
C GLY A 46 -3.83 -1.76 14.24
N GLY A 47 -5.12 -2.11 14.26
CA GLY A 47 -6.13 -1.39 15.04
C GLY A 47 -5.88 -1.46 16.56
N MET A 48 -5.42 -2.62 17.04
CA MET A 48 -5.02 -2.81 18.44
C MET A 48 -3.98 -1.78 18.92
N ALA A 49 -2.87 -1.60 18.19
CA ALA A 49 -1.83 -0.65 18.59
C ALA A 49 -2.29 0.80 18.48
N ASN A 50 -3.13 1.12 17.49
CA ASN A 50 -3.70 2.46 17.32
C ASN A 50 -4.62 2.84 18.48
N ILE A 51 -5.48 1.92 18.94
CA ILE A 51 -6.31 2.14 20.13
C ILE A 51 -5.45 2.27 21.37
N ALA A 52 -4.45 1.40 21.56
CA ALA A 52 -3.52 1.51 22.69
C ALA A 52 -2.83 2.88 22.72
N ALA A 53 -2.30 3.35 21.57
CA ALA A 53 -1.68 4.66 21.45
C ALA A 53 -2.64 5.82 21.75
N SER A 54 -3.93 5.70 21.37
CA SER A 54 -4.93 6.76 21.59
C SER A 54 -5.19 7.09 23.06
N HIS A 55 -4.83 6.19 23.98
CA HIS A 55 -4.91 6.42 25.43
C HIS A 55 -3.75 7.28 25.98
N HIS A 56 -2.76 7.61 25.14
CA HIS A 56 -1.55 8.33 25.50
C HIS A 56 -1.42 9.63 24.69
N ALA A 57 -1.66 10.77 25.34
CA ALA A 57 -1.58 12.07 24.69
C ALA A 57 -0.16 12.43 24.19
N ASP A 58 0.88 11.77 24.74
CA ASP A 58 2.29 11.92 24.38
C ASP A 58 2.73 11.03 23.21
N LEU A 59 1.82 10.22 22.64
CA LEU A 59 2.08 9.38 21.46
C LEU A 59 1.28 9.88 20.24
N PRO A 60 1.63 11.05 19.67
CA PRO A 60 1.01 11.50 18.43
C PRO A 60 1.37 10.55 17.28
N PHE A 61 0.54 10.51 16.24
CA PHE A 61 0.81 9.74 15.01
C PHE A 61 2.16 10.16 14.42
N PRO A 62 3.21 9.31 14.50
CA PRO A 62 4.58 9.79 14.34
C PRO A 62 5.08 9.64 12.91
N PHE A 63 4.32 10.21 11.95
CA PHE A 63 4.72 10.22 10.55
C PHE A 63 6.10 10.84 10.38
N PRO A 64 6.94 10.30 9.49
CA PRO A 64 8.26 10.87 9.26
C PRO A 64 8.18 12.34 8.84
N THR A 65 9.03 13.16 9.45
CA THR A 65 9.23 14.56 9.09
C THR A 65 10.63 14.74 8.50
N LEU A 66 10.78 15.74 7.63
CA LEU A 66 12.04 16.02 6.97
C LEU A 66 12.49 17.44 7.29
N GLU A 67 13.75 17.57 7.68
CA GLU A 67 14.42 18.84 7.93
C GLU A 67 15.68 18.96 7.05
N ALA A 68 16.03 20.19 6.68
CA ALA A 68 17.32 20.52 6.08
C ALA A 68 18.19 21.30 7.05
N GLN A 69 19.47 20.98 7.08
CA GLN A 69 20.47 21.82 7.74
C GLN A 69 20.83 22.98 6.83
N ALA A 70 20.49 24.20 7.24
CA ALA A 70 20.83 25.44 6.55
C ALA A 70 22.33 25.76 6.66
N ALA A 71 22.80 26.74 5.87
CA ALA A 71 24.21 27.11 5.81
C ALA A 71 24.80 27.58 7.16
N ASP A 72 23.95 28.14 8.03
CA ASP A 72 24.28 28.57 9.40
C ASP A 72 24.32 27.42 10.43
N GLY A 73 24.05 26.18 10.00
CA GLY A 73 24.01 24.99 10.85
C GLY A 73 22.66 24.73 11.51
N THR A 74 21.68 25.62 11.37
CA THR A 74 20.33 25.44 11.93
C THR A 74 19.53 24.42 11.14
N TRP A 75 18.70 23.63 11.83
CA TRP A 75 17.77 22.70 11.21
C TRP A 75 16.42 23.39 10.96
N ARG A 76 15.89 23.24 9.74
CA ARG A 76 14.61 23.82 9.33
C ARG A 76 13.72 22.75 8.71
N ASN A 77 12.46 22.70 9.12
CA ASN A 77 11.47 21.82 8.51
C ASN A 77 11.32 22.12 7.01
N ILE A 78 11.23 21.06 6.22
CA ILE A 78 10.89 21.12 4.81
C ILE A 78 9.38 20.86 4.71
N ASP A 79 8.67 21.76 4.04
CA ASP A 79 7.23 21.64 3.80
C ASP A 79 6.92 20.58 2.73
N VAL A 80 7.00 19.32 3.15
CA VAL A 80 6.74 18.12 2.36
C VAL A 80 6.01 17.07 3.19
N THR A 81 5.19 16.25 2.54
CA THR A 81 4.67 15.02 3.14
C THR A 81 5.63 13.88 2.82
N VAL A 82 6.28 13.31 3.83
CA VAL A 82 7.17 12.16 3.62
C VAL A 82 6.37 10.87 3.42
N GLY A 83 5.37 10.63 4.27
CA GLY A 83 4.62 9.37 4.30
C GLY A 83 5.41 8.22 4.97
N ALA A 84 4.87 7.00 4.90
CA ALA A 84 5.49 5.81 5.47
C ALA A 84 5.36 4.61 4.50
N PRO A 85 6.34 3.70 4.43
CA PRO A 85 6.28 2.53 3.56
C PRO A 85 5.40 1.43 4.18
N VAL A 86 4.09 1.61 4.12
CA VAL A 86 3.11 0.76 4.83
C VAL A 86 3.11 -0.70 4.32
N GLY A 87 3.15 -1.64 5.27
CA GLY A 87 2.91 -3.07 5.03
C GLY A 87 4.14 -3.85 4.59
N LYS A 88 4.45 -3.80 3.28
CA LYS A 88 5.57 -4.55 2.66
C LYS A 88 6.64 -3.58 2.17
N THR A 89 7.75 -4.11 1.64
CA THR A 89 8.79 -3.28 1.03
C THR A 89 8.19 -2.42 -0.08
N LYS A 90 8.34 -1.10 0.07
CA LYS A 90 7.86 -0.11 -0.89
C LYS A 90 8.90 1.00 -1.04
N THR A 91 8.92 1.61 -2.20
CA THR A 91 9.65 2.86 -2.44
C THR A 91 8.66 4.02 -2.37
N ILE A 92 8.94 4.99 -1.50
CA ILE A 92 8.25 6.28 -1.47
C ILE A 92 9.16 7.35 -2.08
N VAL A 93 8.54 8.32 -2.75
CA VAL A 93 9.25 9.44 -3.38
C VAL A 93 8.82 10.74 -2.71
N VAL A 94 9.79 11.52 -2.23
CA VAL A 94 9.57 12.84 -1.66
C VAL A 94 10.14 13.87 -2.61
N ASP A 95 9.26 14.73 -3.12
CA ASP A 95 9.61 15.83 -3.98
C ASP A 95 10.27 16.96 -3.16
N LEU A 96 11.49 17.35 -3.55
CA LEU A 96 12.25 18.43 -2.91
C LEU A 96 12.42 19.65 -3.80
N ALA A 97 11.85 19.66 -5.01
CA ALA A 97 11.96 20.79 -5.93
C ALA A 97 11.40 22.07 -5.28
N ASP A 98 12.21 23.13 -5.27
CA ASP A 98 11.89 24.43 -4.66
C ASP A 98 11.60 24.37 -3.14
N LYS A 99 11.96 23.27 -2.46
CA LYS A 99 11.72 23.08 -1.02
C LYS A 99 12.94 23.27 -0.14
N LEU A 100 14.15 23.19 -0.70
CA LEU A 100 15.39 23.23 0.06
C LEU A 100 15.84 24.67 0.31
N PRO A 101 16.32 25.00 1.53
CA PRO A 101 16.94 26.29 1.78
C PRO A 101 18.27 26.40 1.01
N SER A 102 18.63 27.61 0.60
CA SER A 102 19.92 27.86 -0.07
C SER A 102 21.09 27.44 0.82
N GLY A 103 22.05 26.73 0.22
CA GLY A 103 23.22 26.22 0.92
C GLY A 103 22.94 25.06 1.86
N ALA A 104 21.81 24.35 1.70
CA ALA A 104 21.52 23.13 2.45
C ALA A 104 22.62 22.07 2.26
N LYS A 105 23.03 21.42 3.34
CA LYS A 105 24.12 20.42 3.32
C LYS A 105 23.68 19.02 3.70
N ARG A 106 22.70 18.91 4.59
CA ARG A 106 22.23 17.64 5.14
C ARG A 106 20.73 17.64 5.27
N LEU A 107 20.17 16.44 5.25
CA LEU A 107 18.77 16.19 5.55
C LEU A 107 18.66 15.37 6.83
N ARG A 108 17.60 15.59 7.61
CA ARG A 108 17.28 14.78 8.79
C ARG A 108 15.86 14.26 8.64
N LEU A 109 15.75 12.94 8.67
CA LEU A 109 14.48 12.21 8.67
C LEU A 109 14.17 11.77 10.09
N SER A 110 13.14 12.34 10.72
CA SER A 110 12.77 12.08 12.11
C SER A 110 11.42 11.37 12.18
N MET A 111 11.30 10.34 13.01
CA MET A 111 10.07 9.53 13.15
C MET A 111 10.03 8.77 14.47
N ALA A 112 8.90 8.13 14.76
CA ALA A 112 8.77 7.19 15.89
C ALA A 112 7.95 5.94 15.51
N PHE A 113 7.89 5.61 14.23
CA PHE A 113 7.38 4.32 13.75
C PHE A 113 8.49 3.27 13.72
N GLU A 114 8.15 1.99 13.78
CA GLU A 114 9.05 0.87 13.51
C GLU A 114 9.26 0.73 11.99
N ILE A 115 10.03 1.67 11.41
CA ILE A 115 10.38 1.66 9.99
C ILE A 115 11.80 1.17 9.82
N HIS A 116 11.95 0.19 8.92
CA HIS A 116 13.23 -0.32 8.49
C HIS A 116 13.53 0.19 7.08
N TRP A 117 14.55 1.04 6.95
CA TRP A 117 14.99 1.59 5.67
C TRP A 117 16.05 0.69 5.05
N ASN A 118 15.83 0.26 3.81
CA ASN A 118 16.80 -0.49 3.03
C ASN A 118 17.75 0.44 2.28
N ARG A 119 17.18 1.43 1.58
CA ARG A 119 17.90 2.36 0.71
C ARG A 119 17.24 3.72 0.76
N ILE A 120 18.04 4.76 0.92
CA ILE A 120 17.63 6.15 0.79
C ILE A 120 18.59 6.78 -0.22
N ALA A 121 18.06 7.32 -1.32
CA ALA A 121 18.86 7.88 -2.39
C ALA A 121 18.30 9.24 -2.83
N LEU A 122 19.22 10.16 -3.12
CA LEU A 122 18.91 11.46 -3.72
C LEU A 122 18.98 11.33 -5.24
N PHE A 123 17.95 11.82 -5.92
CA PHE A 123 17.85 11.86 -7.37
C PHE A 123 17.58 13.28 -7.84
N GLU A 124 18.03 13.60 -9.04
CA GLU A 124 17.53 14.73 -9.79
C GLU A 124 16.42 14.25 -10.72
N LYS A 125 15.28 14.94 -10.73
CA LYS A 125 14.17 14.61 -11.62
C LYS A 125 14.60 14.80 -13.06
N THR A 126 14.24 13.82 -13.88
CA THR A 126 14.40 13.89 -15.33
C THR A 126 13.03 14.00 -16.00
N ALA A 127 13.04 14.35 -17.29
CA ALA A 127 11.82 14.31 -18.10
C ALA A 127 11.23 12.90 -18.09
N LEU A 128 9.91 12.81 -18.01
CA LEU A 128 9.23 11.52 -18.12
C LEU A 128 9.55 10.88 -19.48
N PRO A 129 9.81 9.56 -19.52
CA PRO A 129 9.97 8.86 -20.77
C PRO A 129 8.66 8.89 -21.58
N SER A 130 8.71 8.47 -22.84
CA SER A 130 7.49 8.26 -23.63
C SER A 130 6.63 7.19 -22.94
N VAL A 131 5.51 7.59 -22.36
CA VAL A 131 4.55 6.69 -21.69
C VAL A 131 3.43 6.32 -22.65
N ALA A 132 3.03 5.06 -22.65
CA ALA A 132 1.81 4.60 -23.26
C ALA A 132 0.98 3.84 -22.22
N THR A 133 -0.29 4.19 -22.11
CA THR A 133 -1.23 3.52 -21.22
C THR A 133 -1.85 2.34 -21.93
N MET A 134 -1.91 1.20 -21.25
CA MET A 134 -2.60 0.01 -21.71
C MET A 134 -3.56 -0.46 -20.62
N HIS A 135 -4.68 -1.02 -21.07
CA HIS A 135 -5.65 -1.70 -20.21
C HIS A 135 -5.56 -3.22 -20.45
N PRO A 136 -5.85 -4.03 -19.42
CA PRO A 136 -5.97 -5.47 -19.61
C PRO A 136 -7.01 -5.76 -20.70
N THR A 137 -6.73 -6.76 -21.53
CA THR A 137 -7.61 -7.21 -22.62
C THR A 137 -8.56 -8.30 -22.16
N THR A 138 -8.10 -9.16 -21.25
CA THR A 138 -8.91 -10.19 -20.60
C THR A 138 -8.53 -10.27 -19.13
N THR A 139 -9.50 -10.67 -18.31
CA THR A 139 -9.35 -10.83 -16.88
C THR A 139 -10.01 -12.12 -16.41
N ASP A 140 -9.49 -12.67 -15.32
CA ASP A 140 -10.11 -13.82 -14.64
C ASP A 140 -9.99 -13.68 -13.13
N LEU A 141 -11.11 -13.37 -12.46
CA LEU A 141 -11.21 -13.45 -11.01
C LEU A 141 -11.50 -14.89 -10.61
N HIS A 142 -10.63 -15.51 -9.83
CA HIS A 142 -10.79 -16.91 -9.45
C HIS A 142 -10.22 -17.19 -8.05
N TRP A 143 -10.47 -18.41 -7.54
CA TRP A 143 -9.85 -18.86 -6.29
C TRP A 143 -8.40 -19.26 -6.54
N HIS A 144 -7.48 -18.61 -5.85
CA HIS A 144 -6.07 -18.98 -5.85
C HIS A 144 -5.70 -19.72 -4.56
N GLY A 145 -6.14 -19.20 -3.42
CA GLY A 145 -5.82 -19.70 -2.08
C GLY A 145 -4.98 -18.71 -1.28
N TYR A 146 -4.57 -19.12 -0.09
CA TYR A 146 -3.78 -18.29 0.82
C TYR A 146 -2.29 -18.57 0.59
N GLY A 147 -1.56 -17.56 0.10
CA GLY A 147 -0.14 -17.69 -0.18
C GLY A 147 0.68 -18.04 1.06
N ALA A 148 1.61 -18.98 0.91
CA ALA A 148 2.65 -19.26 1.89
C ALA A 148 3.53 -18.02 2.09
N ILE A 149 4.18 -17.94 3.23
CA ILE A 149 5.12 -16.86 3.56
C ILE A 149 6.50 -17.47 3.64
N GLU A 150 7.50 -16.81 3.04
CA GLU A 150 8.90 -17.17 3.19
C GLU A 150 9.32 -17.19 4.66
N GLU A 151 10.09 -18.21 5.06
CA GLU A 151 10.67 -18.31 6.40
C GLU A 151 11.89 -17.38 6.50
N LEU A 152 11.61 -16.10 6.75
CA LEU A 152 12.63 -15.05 6.92
C LEU A 152 12.78 -14.64 8.40
N PRO A 153 13.95 -14.11 8.80
CA PRO A 153 14.12 -13.48 10.10
C PRO A 153 13.04 -12.43 10.40
N SER A 154 12.60 -12.33 11.65
CA SER A 154 11.48 -11.47 12.08
C SER A 154 11.66 -9.96 11.84
N HIS A 155 12.90 -9.51 11.58
CA HIS A 155 13.23 -8.12 11.24
C HIS A 155 13.15 -7.83 9.73
N LEU A 156 12.74 -8.80 8.92
CA LEU A 156 12.46 -8.64 7.50
C LEU A 156 10.93 -8.63 7.27
N PRO A 157 10.45 -7.98 6.20
CA PRO A 157 9.04 -7.96 5.90
C PRO A 157 8.57 -9.37 5.53
N LEU A 158 7.34 -9.69 5.95
CA LEU A 158 6.64 -10.90 5.51
C LEU A 158 6.59 -10.95 3.98
N THR A 159 7.15 -11.97 3.35
CA THR A 159 7.24 -12.07 1.88
C THR A 159 6.39 -13.25 1.39
N PRO A 160 5.32 -13.01 0.61
CA PRO A 160 4.48 -14.10 0.10
C PRO A 160 5.18 -14.85 -1.04
N ILE A 161 5.02 -16.18 -1.07
CA ILE A 161 5.43 -17.04 -2.17
C ILE A 161 4.18 -17.29 -3.02
N HIS A 162 4.12 -16.65 -4.19
CA HIS A 162 2.96 -16.70 -5.07
C HIS A 162 2.52 -18.14 -5.41
N ASP A 163 3.46 -18.96 -5.89
CA ASP A 163 3.16 -20.31 -6.41
C ASP A 163 2.88 -21.36 -5.34
N GLN A 164 2.92 -20.99 -4.06
CA GLN A 164 2.68 -21.91 -2.95
C GLN A 164 1.46 -21.43 -2.16
N THR A 165 0.34 -22.10 -2.35
CA THR A 165 -0.93 -21.76 -1.70
C THR A 165 -1.41 -22.84 -0.76
N GLY A 166 -2.07 -22.43 0.33
CA GLY A 166 -2.87 -23.30 1.19
C GLY A 166 -4.35 -22.92 1.15
N ASP A 167 -5.21 -23.82 1.60
CA ASP A 167 -6.66 -23.61 1.67
C ASP A 167 -7.13 -23.17 3.08
N THR A 168 -6.20 -22.88 3.98
CA THR A 168 -6.49 -22.45 5.36
C THR A 168 -5.68 -21.19 5.70
N PRO A 169 -6.34 -20.07 6.04
CA PRO A 169 -5.64 -18.86 6.46
C PRO A 169 -5.23 -18.94 7.93
N ASN A 170 -4.32 -18.05 8.34
CA ASN A 170 -3.90 -17.90 9.74
C ASN A 170 -4.72 -16.85 10.53
N TRP A 171 -5.76 -16.28 9.92
CA TRP A 171 -6.74 -15.39 10.57
C TRP A 171 -8.14 -16.03 10.61
N ARG A 172 -9.01 -15.51 11.48
CA ARG A 172 -10.34 -16.13 11.76
C ARG A 172 -11.53 -15.34 11.24
N ILE A 173 -11.34 -14.08 10.87
CA ILE A 173 -12.41 -13.16 10.46
C ILE A 173 -12.06 -12.49 9.14
N THR A 174 -13.08 -12.19 8.35
CA THR A 174 -12.97 -11.48 7.07
C THR A 174 -14.22 -10.61 6.91
N PRO A 175 -14.19 -9.51 6.14
CA PRO A 175 -15.39 -8.75 5.86
C PRO A 175 -16.43 -9.62 5.16
N SER A 176 -17.64 -9.68 5.72
CA SER A 176 -18.74 -10.50 5.18
C SER A 176 -19.67 -9.69 4.28
N GLY A 177 -20.15 -10.30 3.21
CA GLY A 177 -21.05 -9.64 2.26
C GLY A 177 -21.01 -10.22 0.86
N TRP A 178 -21.72 -9.56 -0.04
CA TRP A 178 -21.70 -9.87 -1.46
C TRP A 178 -20.46 -9.29 -2.14
N VAL A 179 -19.70 -10.15 -2.80
CA VAL A 179 -18.48 -9.82 -3.53
C VAL A 179 -18.59 -10.28 -4.97
N THR A 180 -17.63 -9.86 -5.79
CA THR A 180 -17.62 -10.15 -7.22
C THR A 180 -17.55 -11.66 -7.47
N ARG A 181 -18.37 -12.12 -8.42
CA ARG A 181 -18.38 -13.51 -8.92
C ARG A 181 -17.06 -13.82 -9.61
N TYR A 182 -16.69 -15.10 -9.65
CA TYR A 182 -15.56 -15.55 -10.45
C TYR A 182 -15.81 -15.43 -11.96
N GLY A 183 -14.73 -15.38 -12.73
CA GLY A 183 -14.71 -15.21 -14.18
C GLY A 183 -14.33 -13.79 -14.60
N ASP A 184 -14.78 -13.42 -15.80
CA ASP A 184 -14.48 -12.12 -16.42
C ASP A 184 -14.98 -10.93 -15.58
N VAL A 185 -14.11 -9.93 -15.43
CA VAL A 185 -14.40 -8.64 -14.78
C VAL A 185 -13.89 -7.46 -15.60
N ASP A 186 -13.72 -7.63 -16.91
CA ASP A 186 -13.12 -6.64 -17.83
C ASP A 186 -13.78 -5.26 -17.67
N GLU A 187 -15.12 -5.22 -17.60
CA GLU A 187 -15.90 -3.99 -17.43
C GLU A 187 -15.61 -3.26 -16.11
N LEU A 188 -15.25 -3.98 -15.04
CA LEU A 188 -15.00 -3.40 -13.71
C LEU A 188 -13.61 -2.78 -13.59
N VAL A 189 -12.65 -3.22 -14.40
CA VAL A 189 -11.25 -2.74 -14.35
C VAL A 189 -10.85 -1.89 -15.56
N ALA A 190 -11.77 -1.67 -16.50
CA ALA A 190 -11.52 -0.89 -17.70
C ALA A 190 -11.23 0.60 -17.39
N ALA A 191 -11.82 1.15 -16.33
CA ALA A 191 -11.70 2.56 -15.99
C ALA A 191 -11.78 2.81 -14.46
N LYS A 192 -11.31 3.98 -14.04
CA LYS A 192 -11.44 4.48 -12.66
C LYS A 192 -12.77 5.23 -12.50
N ASP A 193 -13.89 4.50 -12.50
CA ASP A 193 -15.25 5.06 -12.58
C ASP A 193 -16.17 4.69 -11.40
N ASN A 194 -15.58 4.28 -10.26
CA ASN A 194 -16.26 3.82 -9.04
C ASN A 194 -17.00 2.48 -9.17
N ARG A 195 -16.84 1.77 -10.29
CA ARG A 195 -17.11 0.34 -10.38
C ARG A 195 -15.91 -0.41 -9.81
N LEU A 196 -16.15 -1.47 -9.04
CA LEU A 196 -15.11 -2.16 -8.28
C LEU A 196 -15.18 -3.67 -8.50
N ALA A 197 -14.06 -4.29 -8.84
CA ALA A 197 -13.88 -5.72 -8.60
C ALA A 197 -13.65 -5.91 -7.09
N LEU A 198 -14.60 -6.54 -6.40
CA LEU A 198 -14.50 -6.87 -4.99
C LEU A 198 -13.80 -8.22 -4.84
N ILE A 199 -12.49 -8.15 -4.59
CA ILE A 199 -11.59 -9.30 -4.43
C ILE A 199 -11.60 -9.69 -2.94
N ALA A 200 -12.07 -10.90 -2.64
CA ALA A 200 -12.12 -11.43 -1.29
C ALA A 200 -10.83 -12.15 -0.92
N ALA A 201 -10.69 -12.48 0.38
CA ALA A 201 -9.54 -13.23 0.88
C ALA A 201 -9.42 -14.60 0.17
N GLY A 202 -8.25 -14.87 -0.42
CA GLY A 202 -7.95 -16.10 -1.16
C GLY A 202 -8.27 -16.01 -2.66
N ASP A 203 -8.90 -14.94 -3.13
CA ASP A 203 -9.10 -14.70 -4.55
C ASP A 203 -7.82 -14.15 -5.22
N GLU A 204 -7.69 -14.40 -6.52
CA GLU A 204 -6.74 -13.76 -7.41
C GLU A 204 -7.48 -13.17 -8.62
N LEU A 205 -7.03 -12.01 -9.08
CA LEU A 205 -7.43 -11.42 -10.35
C LEU A 205 -6.25 -11.44 -11.33
N THR A 206 -6.28 -12.35 -12.31
CA THR A 206 -5.30 -12.37 -13.40
C THR A 206 -5.63 -11.28 -14.43
N LEU A 207 -4.61 -10.59 -14.93
CA LEU A 207 -4.72 -9.52 -15.93
C LEU A 207 -3.84 -9.85 -17.13
N ASP A 208 -4.44 -10.05 -18.31
CA ASP A 208 -3.72 -10.28 -19.55
C ASP A 208 -3.66 -9.02 -20.42
N PHE A 209 -2.49 -8.73 -20.97
CA PHE A 209 -2.28 -7.60 -21.87
C PHE A 209 -1.91 -8.09 -23.26
N ALA A 210 -2.73 -7.77 -24.26
CA ALA A 210 -2.48 -8.22 -25.63
C ALA A 210 -1.19 -7.59 -26.19
N ALA A 211 -0.17 -8.42 -26.39
CA ALA A 211 1.13 -8.00 -26.94
C ALA A 211 0.99 -7.29 -28.29
N ALA A 212 0.05 -7.74 -29.14
CA ALA A 212 -0.23 -7.14 -30.44
C ALA A 212 -0.77 -5.70 -30.37
N LYS A 213 -1.32 -5.28 -29.22
CA LYS A 213 -1.79 -3.89 -28.99
C LYS A 213 -0.70 -2.99 -28.41
N MET A 214 0.48 -3.54 -28.10
CA MET A 214 1.55 -2.73 -27.53
C MET A 214 2.10 -1.75 -28.59
N PRO A 215 2.45 -0.51 -28.20
CA PRO A 215 3.11 0.43 -29.11
C PRO A 215 4.43 -0.15 -29.65
N LEU A 216 4.84 0.28 -30.84
CA LEU A 216 6.15 -0.09 -31.39
C LEU A 216 7.28 0.45 -30.52
N GLN A 217 8.27 -0.38 -30.21
CA GLN A 217 9.47 0.06 -29.50
C GLN A 217 10.39 0.82 -30.46
N ARG A 218 10.77 2.05 -30.09
CA ARG A 218 11.76 2.82 -30.85
C ARG A 218 13.14 2.13 -30.76
N PRO A 219 13.94 2.14 -31.84
CA PRO A 219 15.32 1.62 -31.78
C PRO A 219 16.11 2.24 -30.63
N ASN A 220 17.03 1.47 -30.04
CA ASN A 220 17.91 1.91 -28.95
C ASN A 220 17.20 2.41 -27.68
N THR A 221 15.96 1.96 -27.44
CA THR A 221 15.25 2.22 -26.18
C THR A 221 15.02 0.91 -25.41
N THR A 222 14.85 1.00 -24.09
CA THR A 222 14.45 -0.12 -23.22
C THR A 222 13.00 0.07 -22.79
N ARG A 223 12.17 -0.96 -22.95
CA ARG A 223 10.79 -0.96 -22.47
C ARG A 223 10.73 -1.34 -20.99
N GLN A 224 9.96 -0.58 -20.22
CA GLN A 224 9.66 -0.85 -18.82
C GLN A 224 8.14 -0.92 -18.65
N PHE A 225 7.68 -1.72 -17.69
CA PHE A 225 6.27 -1.85 -17.36
C PHE A 225 6.02 -1.33 -15.94
N PHE A 226 4.93 -0.60 -15.77
CA PHE A 226 4.47 -0.12 -14.48
C PHE A 226 2.99 -0.44 -14.34
N LEU A 227 2.66 -1.27 -13.34
CA LEU A 227 1.28 -1.58 -13.02
C LEU A 227 0.72 -0.46 -12.13
N PHE A 228 -0.28 0.25 -12.64
CA PHE A 228 -1.03 1.23 -11.88
C PHE A 228 -2.40 0.64 -11.49
N THR A 229 -2.67 0.56 -10.19
CA THR A 229 -3.96 0.13 -9.64
C THR A 229 -4.61 1.27 -8.86
N SER A 230 -5.93 1.33 -8.87
CA SER A 230 -6.73 2.28 -8.09
C SER A 230 -7.76 1.49 -7.32
N GLY A 231 -7.70 1.53 -5.98
CA GLY A 231 -8.59 0.74 -5.15
C GLY A 231 -8.45 1.06 -3.67
N TRP A 232 -9.16 0.29 -2.86
CA TRP A 232 -9.18 0.38 -1.42
C TRP A 232 -8.91 -1.00 -0.84
N ASP A 233 -8.26 -1.01 0.32
CA ASP A 233 -8.13 -2.19 1.15
C ASP A 233 -9.07 -2.07 2.34
N LYS A 234 -9.70 -3.18 2.75
CA LYS A 234 -10.60 -3.22 3.89
C LYS A 234 -10.10 -4.24 4.90
N ASP A 235 -9.55 -3.70 5.99
CA ASP A 235 -9.07 -4.49 7.11
C ASP A 235 -10.23 -5.07 7.93
N ALA A 236 -9.99 -6.22 8.56
CA ALA A 236 -10.90 -6.92 9.45
C ALA A 236 -10.41 -6.97 10.89
N ASP A 237 -9.38 -6.19 11.27
CA ASP A 237 -8.98 -6.03 12.68
C ASP A 237 -10.20 -5.65 13.56
N PHE A 238 -10.21 -6.17 14.79
CA PHE A 238 -11.32 -6.03 15.73
C PHE A 238 -11.72 -4.56 16.01
N HIS A 239 -10.77 -3.63 15.95
CA HIS A 239 -11.01 -2.21 16.18
C HIS A 239 -11.35 -1.42 14.90
N VAL A 240 -11.46 -2.08 13.75
CA VAL A 240 -11.95 -1.45 12.52
C VAL A 240 -13.46 -1.32 12.62
N ALA A 241 -13.94 -0.07 12.64
CA ALA A 241 -15.35 0.26 12.92
C ALA A 241 -16.40 -0.46 12.04
N GLN A 242 -16.02 -0.92 10.83
CA GLN A 242 -16.87 -1.72 9.94
C GLN A 242 -16.10 -2.90 9.32
N GLY A 243 -15.09 -3.42 10.02
CA GLY A 243 -14.20 -4.47 9.50
C GLY A 243 -14.85 -5.84 9.30
N TRP A 244 -16.07 -6.04 9.81
CA TRP A 244 -16.82 -7.29 9.69
C TRP A 244 -17.75 -7.37 8.47
N THR A 245 -17.88 -6.29 7.69
CA THR A 245 -18.77 -6.24 6.53
C THR A 245 -18.10 -5.65 5.29
N VAL A 246 -18.45 -6.13 4.10
CA VAL A 246 -17.97 -5.58 2.82
C VAL A 246 -18.45 -4.14 2.63
N GLU A 247 -19.73 -3.88 2.93
CA GLU A 247 -20.34 -2.56 2.81
C GLU A 247 -19.88 -1.60 3.93
N PRO A 248 -19.97 -0.28 3.73
CA PRO A 248 -20.37 0.43 2.52
C PRO A 248 -19.26 0.45 1.46
N LEU A 249 -19.59 0.38 0.18
CA LEU A 249 -18.56 0.49 -0.88
C LEU A 249 -17.95 1.90 -0.95
N PRO A 250 -16.61 2.03 -1.06
CA PRO A 250 -15.95 3.32 -1.20
C PRO A 250 -16.16 3.93 -2.59
N TRP A 251 -15.90 5.23 -2.72
CA TRP A 251 -15.90 5.95 -4.00
C TRP A 251 -14.82 7.02 -4.00
N HIS A 252 -14.36 7.38 -5.20
CA HIS A 252 -13.43 8.48 -5.38
C HIS A 252 -14.10 9.80 -4.99
N GLY A 253 -13.38 10.62 -4.22
CA GLY A 253 -13.88 11.90 -3.71
C GLY A 253 -14.59 11.81 -2.36
N MET A 254 -14.75 10.60 -1.78
CA MET A 254 -15.26 10.46 -0.41
C MET A 254 -14.29 11.05 0.62
N ASP A 255 -14.81 11.60 1.70
CA ASP A 255 -14.01 11.94 2.88
C ASP A 255 -13.64 10.66 3.62
N THR A 256 -12.37 10.29 3.58
CA THR A 256 -11.86 9.06 4.20
C THR A 256 -12.03 9.04 5.72
N GLN A 257 -12.09 10.20 6.38
CA GLN A 257 -12.36 10.31 7.82
C GLN A 257 -13.84 10.15 8.17
N ARG A 258 -14.73 10.22 7.18
CA ARG A 258 -16.19 10.09 7.33
C ARG A 258 -16.77 8.90 6.58
N TYR A 259 -15.92 7.93 6.22
CA TYR A 259 -16.34 6.68 5.58
C TYR A 259 -17.51 6.01 6.33
N GLY A 260 -18.56 5.66 5.59
CA GLY A 260 -19.81 5.11 6.12
C GLY A 260 -20.72 6.07 6.86
N ARG A 261 -20.33 7.33 7.04
CA ARG A 261 -21.16 8.42 7.59
C ARG A 261 -21.57 9.42 6.51
N GLU A 262 -20.71 9.64 5.52
CA GLU A 262 -21.04 10.42 4.33
C GLU A 262 -22.00 9.63 3.42
N PRO A 263 -23.11 10.23 2.94
CA PRO A 263 -23.96 9.60 1.95
C PRO A 263 -23.21 9.38 0.63
N ARG A 264 -23.20 8.14 0.13
CA ARG A 264 -22.67 7.83 -1.20
C ARG A 264 -23.49 8.59 -2.26
N PRO A 265 -22.85 9.29 -3.23
CA PRO A 265 -23.56 9.97 -4.30
C PRO A 265 -24.34 8.97 -5.17
N LYS A 266 -25.33 9.47 -5.91
CA LYS A 266 -26.07 8.63 -6.87
C LYS A 266 -25.15 8.27 -8.04
N LEU A 267 -24.67 7.04 -8.04
CA LEU A 267 -23.84 6.44 -9.09
C LEU A 267 -24.64 5.38 -9.86
N ASP A 268 -24.16 5.01 -11.05
CA ASP A 268 -24.70 3.85 -11.76
C ASP A 268 -24.21 2.56 -11.09
N ASP A 269 -25.01 2.04 -10.16
CA ASP A 269 -24.70 0.82 -9.40
C ASP A 269 -25.29 -0.45 -10.05
N GLY A 270 -25.68 -0.40 -11.33
CA GLY A 270 -26.17 -1.57 -12.06
C GLY A 270 -25.17 -2.73 -12.10
N TRP A 271 -23.87 -2.40 -12.07
CA TRP A 271 -22.78 -3.37 -12.00
C TRP A 271 -22.80 -4.20 -10.71
N ILE A 272 -23.26 -3.66 -9.57
CA ILE A 272 -23.31 -4.39 -8.29
C ILE A 272 -24.20 -5.62 -8.45
N LYS A 273 -25.39 -5.45 -9.04
CA LYS A 273 -26.33 -6.56 -9.28
C LYS A 273 -25.79 -7.56 -10.31
N LYS A 274 -25.05 -7.07 -11.31
CA LYS A 274 -24.47 -7.91 -12.37
C LYS A 274 -23.29 -8.75 -11.86
N TYR A 275 -22.45 -8.18 -11.00
CA TYR A 275 -21.15 -8.78 -10.63
C TYR A 275 -21.09 -9.30 -9.20
N ASN A 276 -21.70 -8.63 -8.21
CA ASN A 276 -21.57 -8.99 -6.80
C ASN A 276 -22.57 -10.07 -6.39
N THR A 277 -22.39 -11.28 -6.93
CA THR A 277 -23.34 -12.40 -6.77
C THR A 277 -22.75 -13.58 -5.99
N ARG A 278 -21.56 -13.42 -5.39
CA ARG A 278 -20.93 -14.43 -4.53
C ARG A 278 -20.97 -13.95 -3.08
N TRP A 279 -21.47 -14.78 -2.17
CA TRP A 279 -21.53 -14.45 -0.75
C TRP A 279 -20.27 -14.94 -0.02
N VAL A 280 -19.66 -14.05 0.77
CA VAL A 280 -18.58 -14.37 1.71
C VAL A 280 -19.10 -14.24 3.14
N GLY A 281 -18.95 -15.32 3.92
CA GLY A 281 -19.33 -15.35 5.33
C GLY A 281 -18.35 -14.60 6.23
N PRO A 282 -18.65 -14.49 7.54
CA PRO A 282 -17.81 -13.77 8.51
C PRO A 282 -16.50 -14.49 8.86
N ARG A 283 -16.32 -15.72 8.37
CA ARG A 283 -15.11 -16.52 8.52
C ARG A 283 -14.51 -16.76 7.13
N PRO A 284 -13.17 -16.77 7.02
CA PRO A 284 -12.52 -17.07 5.76
C PRO A 284 -12.96 -18.41 5.17
N LEU A 285 -12.95 -18.52 3.85
CA LEU A 285 -13.26 -19.76 3.16
C LEU A 285 -12.18 -20.79 3.46
N HIS A 286 -12.60 -21.95 3.96
CA HIS A 286 -11.77 -23.14 4.03
C HIS A 286 -12.23 -24.07 2.92
N LYS A 287 -11.36 -24.35 1.95
CA LYS A 287 -11.65 -25.38 0.96
C LYS A 287 -11.51 -26.73 1.65
N LEU A 288 -12.63 -27.42 1.87
CA LEU A 288 -12.58 -28.79 2.34
C LEU A 288 -11.99 -29.64 1.22
N ASN A 289 -10.99 -30.47 1.54
CA ASN A 289 -10.49 -31.49 0.62
C ASN A 289 -11.70 -32.25 0.08
N LYS A 290 -11.79 -32.38 -1.26
CA LYS A 290 -12.84 -33.17 -1.90
C LYS A 290 -12.91 -34.51 -1.16
N LEU A 291 -14.06 -34.83 -0.56
CA LEU A 291 -14.38 -36.19 -0.21
C LEU A 291 -14.30 -36.97 -1.52
N THR A 292 -13.22 -37.71 -1.73
CA THR A 292 -13.16 -38.73 -2.76
C THR A 292 -14.20 -39.75 -2.37
N ILE A 293 -15.41 -39.62 -2.91
CA ILE A 293 -16.36 -40.72 -2.91
C ILE A 293 -15.73 -41.77 -3.82
N SER A 294 -14.96 -42.68 -3.22
CA SER A 294 -14.62 -43.92 -3.90
C SER A 294 -15.95 -44.61 -4.20
N LYS A 295 -16.22 -44.81 -5.49
CA LYS A 295 -17.29 -45.72 -5.93
C LYS A 295 -16.96 -47.14 -5.52
#